data_AF-A0A832YK76-F1
#
_entry.id   AF-A0A832YK76-F1
#
_cell.length_a   1.000
_cell.length_b   1.000
_cell.length_c   1.000
_cell.angle_alpha   90.00
_cell.angle_beta   90.00
_cell.angle_gamma   90.00
#
_symmetry.space_group_name_H-M   'P 1'
#
loop_
_entity.id
_entity.type
_entity.pdbx_description
1 polymer ?
#
loop_
_entity_poly.entity_id
_entity_poly.type
_entity_poly.pdbx_seq_one_letter_code
_entity_poly.pdbx_strand_id
1 'polypeptide(L)'
;MDGLPDAATSLGLWPSLSGDFDGHIPYIPDNVPWRLLDPTAEDGLISQLSALLAEIGDNIPSGLDSSITIDDGAGIVHLDDRAIIGPSAHITGPCYIGPGAEVRHTALVRANTWACTDSVIGHATEVKHSILLPGAKAPHFNYVGDSILGSGVNL
;
A
#
# COMPACT_ATOMS: atom_id res chain seq x y z
N MET A 1 -11.05 19.90 18.74
CA MET A 1 -9.59 19.74 18.74
C MET A 1 -9.04 20.89 17.92
N ASP A 2 -8.54 21.90 18.61
CA ASP A 2 -8.09 23.15 18.02
C ASP A 2 -6.72 22.99 17.34
N GLY A 3 -6.59 23.51 16.12
CA GLY A 3 -5.36 24.20 15.70
C GLY A 3 -4.19 23.38 15.18
N LEU A 4 -4.42 22.35 14.35
CA LEU A 4 -3.37 21.94 13.42
C LEU A 4 -3.32 22.95 12.26
N PRO A 5 -2.13 23.41 11.84
CA PRO A 5 -2.02 24.27 10.67
C PRO A 5 -2.59 23.52 9.46
N ASP A 6 -3.23 24.22 8.52
CA ASP A 6 -3.86 23.60 7.33
C ASP A 6 -2.90 22.63 6.61
N ALA A 7 -1.60 22.95 6.58
CA ALA A 7 -0.53 22.13 6.01
C ALA A 7 -0.29 20.77 6.70
N ALA A 8 -0.88 20.53 7.88
CA ALA A 8 -0.79 19.27 8.63
C ALA A 8 -2.09 18.45 8.57
N THR A 9 -3.07 18.87 7.77
CA THR A 9 -4.29 18.09 7.48
C THR A 9 -4.06 17.12 6.32
N SER A 10 -4.92 16.11 6.17
CA SER A 10 -4.90 15.20 5.00
C SER A 10 -4.96 15.97 3.68
N LEU A 11 -5.85 16.98 3.58
CA LEU A 11 -6.01 17.84 2.41
C LEU A 11 -4.76 18.71 2.17
N GLY A 12 -4.14 19.21 3.22
CA GLY A 12 -2.92 20.01 3.12
C GLY A 12 -1.71 19.18 2.68
N LEU A 13 -1.60 17.93 3.15
CA LEU A 13 -0.49 17.03 2.81
C LEU A 13 -0.66 16.37 1.45
N TRP A 14 -1.89 15.98 1.09
CA TRP A 14 -2.21 15.27 -0.15
C TRP A 14 -3.35 15.95 -0.91
N PRO A 15 -3.14 17.18 -1.41
CA PRO A 15 -4.17 17.91 -2.13
C PRO A 15 -4.58 17.23 -3.45
N SER A 16 -3.77 16.29 -3.96
CA SER A 16 -4.06 15.46 -5.13
C SER A 16 -4.93 14.25 -4.83
N LEU A 17 -5.18 13.92 -3.56
CA LEU A 17 -6.04 12.81 -3.17
C LEU A 17 -7.51 13.21 -3.29
N SER A 18 -7.98 13.30 -4.53
CA SER A 18 -9.36 13.62 -4.87
C SER A 18 -9.77 12.84 -6.13
N GLY A 19 -10.99 12.30 -6.13
CA GLY A 19 -11.54 11.55 -7.26
C GLY A 19 -12.02 10.15 -6.88
N ASP A 20 -12.65 9.50 -7.85
CA ASP A 20 -13.05 8.10 -7.75
C ASP A 20 -11.88 7.24 -8.21
N PHE A 21 -11.43 6.35 -7.33
CA PHE A 21 -10.34 5.42 -7.59
C PHE A 21 -10.88 3.99 -7.57
N ASP A 22 -10.32 3.14 -8.43
CA ASP A 22 -10.61 1.72 -8.42
C ASP A 22 -10.01 1.04 -7.17
N GLY A 23 -10.66 -0.04 -6.73
CA GLY A 23 -10.19 -0.85 -5.60
C GLY A 23 -10.37 -0.16 -4.25
N HIS A 24 -9.50 -0.50 -3.29
CA HIS A 24 -9.61 -0.04 -1.91
C HIS A 24 -8.50 0.96 -1.54
N ILE A 25 -8.92 2.01 -0.84
CA ILE A 25 -8.05 3.05 -0.25
C ILE A 25 -8.36 3.10 1.24
N PRO A 26 -7.36 3.24 2.12
CA PRO A 26 -7.61 3.40 3.54
C PRO A 26 -8.38 4.70 3.80
N TYR A 27 -9.26 4.68 4.81
CA TYR A 27 -9.84 5.91 5.34
C TYR A 27 -8.72 6.78 5.92
N ILE A 28 -8.60 8.01 5.44
CA ILE A 28 -7.59 8.95 5.89
C ILE A 28 -8.24 10.00 6.80
N PRO A 29 -7.84 10.09 8.09
CA PRO A 29 -8.40 11.08 8.98
C PRO A 29 -7.92 12.49 8.63
N ASP A 30 -8.84 13.47 8.65
CA ASP A 30 -8.56 14.84 8.23
C ASP A 30 -7.47 15.53 9.06
N ASN A 31 -7.48 15.33 10.37
CA ASN A 31 -6.67 16.13 11.28
C ASN A 31 -5.35 15.47 11.66
N VAL A 32 -5.27 14.13 11.72
CA VAL A 32 -4.07 13.44 12.22
C VAL A 32 -3.70 12.30 11.28
N PRO A 33 -3.39 12.57 10.00
CA PRO A 33 -3.20 11.53 8.99
C PRO A 33 -2.06 10.55 9.34
N TRP A 34 -1.02 10.99 10.06
CA TRP A 34 0.06 10.11 10.53
C TRP A 34 -0.38 9.12 11.60
N ARG A 35 -1.55 9.28 12.24
CA ARG A 35 -2.13 8.27 13.14
C ARG A 35 -2.35 6.94 12.44
N LEU A 36 -2.49 6.94 11.11
CA LEU A 36 -2.51 5.72 10.31
C LEU A 36 -1.28 4.84 10.53
N LEU A 37 -0.13 5.42 10.88
CA LEU A 37 1.11 4.69 11.12
C LEU A 37 1.29 4.23 12.57
N ASP A 38 0.34 4.54 13.47
CA ASP A 38 0.35 3.98 14.82
C ASP A 38 -0.15 2.52 14.76
N PRO A 39 0.70 1.52 15.04
CA PRO A 39 0.32 0.11 14.94
C PRO A 39 -0.71 -0.31 16.00
N THR A 40 -0.97 0.53 17.00
CA THR A 40 -1.94 0.29 18.07
C THR A 40 -3.26 1.03 17.86
N ALA A 41 -3.36 1.90 16.85
CA ALA A 41 -4.57 2.64 16.57
C ALA A 41 -5.66 1.72 16.00
N GLU A 42 -6.85 1.75 16.61
CA GLU A 42 -8.05 1.01 16.15
C GLU A 42 -8.48 1.41 14.73
N ASP A 43 -8.18 2.66 14.34
CA ASP A 43 -8.39 3.24 13.02
C ASP A 43 -7.09 3.36 12.21
N GLY A 44 -5.99 2.74 12.67
CA GLY A 44 -4.69 2.73 12.00
C GLY A 44 -4.61 1.79 10.80
N LEU A 45 -3.51 1.85 10.05
CA LEU A 45 -3.26 1.04 8.86
C LEU A 45 -3.44 -0.45 9.11
N ILE A 46 -2.84 -0.98 10.18
CA ILE A 46 -2.92 -2.42 10.51
C ILE A 46 -4.37 -2.84 10.72
N SER A 47 -5.13 -2.07 11.50
CA SER A 47 -6.53 -2.36 11.82
C SER A 47 -7.42 -2.26 10.58
N GLN A 48 -7.24 -1.21 9.76
CA GLN A 48 -7.99 -1.04 8.51
C GLN A 48 -7.66 -2.12 7.47
N LEU A 49 -6.38 -2.43 7.28
CA LEU A 49 -5.94 -3.46 6.34
C LEU A 49 -6.46 -4.84 6.78
N SER A 50 -6.37 -5.16 8.07
CA SER A 50 -6.90 -6.42 8.59
C SER A 50 -8.41 -6.53 8.39
N ALA A 51 -9.16 -5.46 8.59
CA ALA A 51 -10.60 -5.44 8.34
C ALA A 51 -10.93 -5.65 6.86
N LEU A 52 -10.22 -4.94 5.97
CA LEU A 52 -10.37 -5.10 4.53
C LEU A 52 -10.09 -6.55 4.10
N LEU A 53 -8.94 -7.09 4.47
CA LEU A 53 -8.53 -8.44 4.06
C LEU A 53 -9.46 -9.53 4.64
N ALA A 54 -10.05 -9.32 5.81
CA ALA A 54 -11.08 -10.20 6.35
C ALA A 54 -12.39 -10.17 5.55
N GLU A 55 -12.70 -9.03 4.90
CA GLU A 55 -13.87 -8.85 4.04
C GLU A 55 -13.65 -9.46 2.65
N ILE A 56 -12.51 -9.15 2.01
CA ILE A 56 -12.26 -9.51 0.60
C ILE A 56 -11.51 -10.84 0.41
N GLY A 57 -10.91 -11.37 1.48
CA GLY A 57 -10.16 -12.63 1.45
C GLY A 57 -8.80 -12.53 0.76
N ASP A 58 -8.12 -13.66 0.66
CA ASP A 58 -6.91 -13.80 -0.15
C ASP A 58 -7.22 -13.79 -1.65
N ASN A 59 -6.25 -13.31 -2.44
CA ASN A 59 -6.27 -13.51 -3.88
C ASN A 59 -4.84 -13.59 -4.40
N ILE A 60 -4.48 -14.73 -4.99
CA ILE A 60 -3.21 -14.94 -5.68
C ILE A 60 -3.55 -15.35 -7.12
N PRO A 61 -3.46 -14.44 -8.10
CA PRO A 61 -3.81 -14.72 -9.49
C PRO A 61 -3.07 -15.93 -10.04
N SER A 62 -3.78 -16.77 -10.80
CA SER A 62 -3.15 -17.89 -11.50
C SER A 62 -2.23 -17.39 -12.61
N GLY A 63 -1.10 -18.06 -12.84
CA GLY A 63 -0.21 -17.72 -13.97
C GLY A 63 0.88 -16.71 -13.64
N LEU A 64 1.09 -16.39 -12.35
CA LEU A 64 2.30 -15.68 -11.90
C LEU A 64 3.56 -16.47 -12.28
N ASP A 65 4.64 -15.74 -12.58
CA ASP A 65 5.95 -16.31 -12.83
C ASP A 65 6.42 -17.15 -11.64
N SER A 66 7.01 -18.33 -11.90
CA SER A 66 7.42 -19.28 -10.85
C SER A 66 8.50 -18.76 -9.89
N SER A 67 9.18 -17.66 -10.23
CA SER A 67 10.16 -17.02 -9.36
C SER A 67 9.54 -16.06 -8.35
N ILE A 68 8.26 -15.69 -8.51
CA ILE A 68 7.53 -14.90 -7.51
C ILE A 68 7.31 -15.77 -6.28
N THR A 69 7.56 -15.19 -5.11
CA THR A 69 7.40 -15.88 -3.83
C THR A 69 6.39 -15.13 -2.97
N ILE A 70 5.42 -15.88 -2.44
CA ILE A 70 4.38 -15.38 -1.55
C ILE A 70 4.59 -16.04 -0.18
N ASP A 71 4.68 -15.22 0.87
CA ASP A 71 4.71 -15.63 2.26
C ASP A 71 3.45 -15.12 2.96
N ASP A 72 2.44 -15.97 3.04
CA ASP A 72 1.15 -15.74 3.70
C ASP A 72 1.13 -16.25 5.15
N GLY A 73 2.27 -16.71 5.69
CA GLY A 73 2.35 -17.27 7.03
C GLY A 73 2.02 -16.28 8.15
N ALA A 74 2.20 -14.98 7.90
CA ALA A 74 1.90 -13.91 8.84
C ALA A 74 0.54 -13.22 8.59
N GLY A 75 -0.14 -13.51 7.48
CA GLY A 75 -1.44 -12.91 7.16
C GLY A 75 -1.79 -12.97 5.67
N ILE A 76 -3.01 -12.55 5.36
CA ILE A 76 -3.59 -12.62 4.01
C ILE A 76 -2.80 -11.76 3.01
N VAL A 77 -2.47 -12.34 1.86
CA VAL A 77 -1.97 -11.60 0.69
C VAL A 77 -3.11 -11.48 -0.31
N HIS A 78 -3.47 -10.25 -0.66
CA HIS A 78 -4.47 -9.97 -1.69
C HIS A 78 -3.84 -9.17 -2.82
N LEU A 79 -3.79 -9.78 -4.01
CA LEU A 79 -3.33 -9.17 -5.25
C LEU A 79 -4.54 -9.02 -6.17
N ASP A 80 -4.95 -7.80 -6.51
CA ASP A 80 -6.03 -7.59 -7.49
C ASP A 80 -5.66 -8.25 -8.83
N ASP A 81 -6.63 -8.82 -9.55
CA ASP A 81 -6.39 -9.50 -10.84
C ASP A 81 -5.76 -8.60 -11.91
N ARG A 82 -5.87 -7.27 -11.74
CA ARG A 82 -5.27 -6.26 -12.63
C ARG A 82 -3.89 -5.81 -12.16
N ALA A 83 -3.42 -6.25 -10.99
CA ALA A 83 -2.07 -5.96 -10.52
C ALA A 83 -1.03 -6.68 -11.39
N ILE A 84 0.12 -6.04 -11.59
CA ILE A 84 1.21 -6.58 -12.40
C ILE A 84 2.37 -6.92 -11.47
N ILE A 85 2.65 -8.22 -11.33
CA ILE A 85 3.75 -8.72 -10.49
C ILE A 85 4.88 -9.20 -11.39
N GLY A 86 6.03 -8.55 -11.27
CA GLY A 86 7.26 -8.86 -11.97
C GLY A 86 7.99 -10.06 -11.37
N PRO A 87 8.85 -10.73 -12.15
CA PRO A 87 9.54 -11.92 -11.71
C PRO A 87 10.44 -11.65 -10.51
N SER A 88 10.58 -12.66 -9.65
CA SER A 88 11.46 -12.64 -8.47
C SER A 88 11.07 -11.63 -7.39
N ALA A 89 9.87 -11.06 -7.45
CA ALA A 89 9.31 -10.32 -6.32
C ALA A 89 9.04 -11.27 -5.14
N HIS A 90 9.26 -10.77 -3.92
CA HIS A 90 8.89 -11.46 -2.68
C HIS A 90 7.83 -10.65 -1.96
N ILE A 91 6.70 -11.27 -1.64
CA ILE A 91 5.53 -10.60 -1.08
C ILE A 91 5.12 -11.31 0.21
N THR A 92 5.18 -10.59 1.33
CA THR A 92 4.79 -11.08 2.66
C THR A 92 3.50 -10.42 3.14
N GLY A 93 2.54 -11.23 3.59
CA GLY A 93 1.29 -10.78 4.18
C GLY A 93 1.41 -10.31 5.65
N PRO A 94 0.39 -9.63 6.20
CA PRO A 94 -0.80 -9.17 5.49
C PRO A 94 -0.46 -8.03 4.52
N CYS A 95 -0.96 -8.07 3.28
CA CYS A 95 -0.77 -6.98 2.31
C CYS A 95 -1.87 -6.92 1.26
N TYR A 96 -2.08 -5.73 0.73
CA TYR A 96 -3.00 -5.47 -0.38
C TYR A 96 -2.27 -4.77 -1.52
N ILE A 97 -2.35 -5.35 -2.71
CA ILE A 97 -1.85 -4.79 -3.96
C ILE A 97 -3.05 -4.55 -4.88
N GLY A 98 -3.40 -3.27 -5.07
CA GLY A 98 -4.62 -2.87 -5.74
C GLY A 98 -4.58 -2.90 -7.27
N PRO A 99 -5.69 -2.50 -7.91
CA PRO A 99 -5.85 -2.52 -9.37
C PRO A 99 -4.78 -1.76 -10.12
N GLY A 100 -4.16 -2.38 -11.12
CA GLY A 100 -3.13 -1.72 -11.95
C GLY A 100 -1.83 -1.40 -11.21
N ALA A 101 -1.72 -1.71 -9.91
CA ALA A 101 -0.49 -1.52 -9.18
C ALA A 101 0.60 -2.45 -9.72
N GLU A 102 1.83 -1.94 -9.80
CA GLU A 102 2.98 -2.70 -10.29
C GLU A 102 3.92 -3.04 -9.14
N VAL A 103 4.19 -4.33 -8.95
CA VAL A 103 5.29 -4.82 -8.10
C VAL A 103 6.37 -5.35 -9.03
N ARG A 104 7.41 -4.57 -9.27
CA ARG A 104 8.40 -4.86 -10.32
C ARG A 104 9.45 -5.89 -9.89
N HIS A 105 10.32 -6.24 -10.83
CA HIS A 105 11.37 -7.24 -10.66
C HIS A 105 12.17 -7.05 -9.36
N THR A 106 12.29 -8.14 -8.59
CA THR A 106 13.01 -8.20 -7.29
C THR A 106 12.54 -7.22 -6.22
N ALA A 107 11.34 -6.68 -6.33
CA ALA A 107 10.74 -5.92 -5.24
C ALA A 107 10.54 -6.81 -3.99
N LEU A 108 10.72 -6.22 -2.82
CA LEU A 108 10.45 -6.84 -1.52
C LEU A 108 9.27 -6.14 -0.86
N VAL A 109 8.09 -6.75 -0.96
CA VAL A 109 6.89 -6.28 -0.29
C VAL A 109 6.77 -7.00 1.05
N ARG A 110 6.72 -6.25 2.14
CA ARG A 110 6.62 -6.79 3.50
C ARG A 110 5.25 -6.49 4.10
N ALA A 111 4.98 -7.18 5.20
CA ALA A 111 3.75 -7.07 5.98
C ALA A 111 3.30 -5.60 6.20
N ASN A 112 1.98 -5.45 6.20
CA ASN A 112 1.25 -4.19 6.35
C ASN A 112 1.51 -3.19 5.22
N THR A 113 1.75 -3.67 3.99
CA THR A 113 1.82 -2.82 2.80
C THR A 113 0.45 -2.70 2.15
N TRP A 114 0.03 -1.47 1.86
CA TRP A 114 -1.17 -1.15 1.10
C TRP A 114 -0.79 -0.33 -0.13
N ALA A 115 -0.70 -0.99 -1.28
CA ALA A 115 -0.42 -0.36 -2.56
C ALA A 115 -1.75 -0.07 -3.26
N CYS A 116 -2.15 1.20 -3.33
CA CYS A 116 -3.40 1.61 -3.97
C CYS A 116 -3.31 1.48 -5.51
N THR A 117 -4.41 1.76 -6.19
CA THR A 117 -4.48 1.68 -7.65
C THR A 117 -3.35 2.45 -8.35
N ASP A 118 -2.80 1.85 -9.41
CA ASP A 118 -1.73 2.41 -10.25
C ASP A 118 -0.44 2.81 -9.51
N SER A 119 -0.27 2.39 -8.25
CA SER A 119 0.97 2.61 -7.51
C SER A 119 2.08 1.69 -8.00
N VAL A 120 3.34 2.10 -7.82
CA VAL A 120 4.51 1.35 -8.30
C VAL A 120 5.45 1.07 -7.14
N ILE A 121 5.59 -0.22 -6.82
CA ILE A 121 6.70 -0.77 -6.04
C ILE A 121 7.74 -1.27 -7.03
N GLY A 122 8.81 -0.50 -7.15
CA GLY A 122 9.75 -0.58 -8.25
C GLY A 122 10.81 -1.67 -8.16
N HIS A 123 11.74 -1.65 -9.12
CA HIS A 123 12.82 -2.63 -9.16
C HIS A 123 13.65 -2.57 -7.87
N ALA A 124 13.88 -3.72 -7.24
CA ALA A 124 14.65 -3.84 -6.01
C ALA A 124 14.23 -2.85 -4.90
N THR A 125 12.95 -2.45 -4.91
CA THR A 125 12.37 -1.58 -3.90
C THR A 125 11.81 -2.41 -2.77
N GLU A 126 12.09 -2.02 -1.54
CA GLU A 126 11.52 -2.62 -0.33
C GLU A 126 10.43 -1.70 0.25
N VAL A 127 9.27 -2.26 0.56
CA VAL A 127 8.16 -1.57 1.23
C VAL A 127 7.70 -2.37 2.44
N LYS A 128 7.49 -1.71 3.57
CA LYS A 128 7.02 -2.33 4.82
C LYS A 128 6.13 -1.35 5.58
N HIS A 129 5.01 -1.83 6.11
CA HIS A 129 4.13 -1.03 6.98
C HIS A 129 3.89 0.38 6.42
N SER A 130 3.41 0.45 5.18
CA SER A 130 3.34 1.70 4.43
C SER A 130 2.15 1.71 3.48
N ILE A 131 1.66 2.91 3.21
CA ILE A 131 0.61 3.17 2.23
C ILE A 131 1.23 3.86 1.03
N LEU A 132 1.04 3.30 -0.17
CA LEU A 132 1.27 3.99 -1.43
C LEU A 132 -0.09 4.43 -1.93
N LEU A 133 -0.42 5.72 -1.81
CA LEU A 133 -1.68 6.28 -2.29
C LEU A 133 -1.77 6.21 -3.83
N PRO A 134 -2.96 6.41 -4.43
CA PRO A 134 -3.16 6.18 -5.86
C PRO A 134 -2.10 6.84 -6.73
N GLY A 135 -1.52 6.06 -7.64
CA GLY A 135 -0.48 6.52 -8.57
C GLY A 135 0.89 6.85 -7.94
N ALA A 136 1.10 6.62 -6.64
CA ALA A 136 2.40 6.85 -5.98
C ALA A 136 3.47 5.85 -6.45
N LYS A 137 4.71 6.30 -6.61
CA LYS A 137 5.79 5.52 -7.21
C LYS A 137 7.05 5.56 -6.35
N ALA A 138 7.54 4.38 -6.01
CA ALA A 138 8.88 4.13 -5.49
C ALA A 138 9.61 3.28 -6.54
N PRO A 139 10.11 3.88 -7.63
CA PRO A 139 10.34 3.16 -8.90
C PRO A 139 11.62 2.33 -8.96
N HIS A 140 12.66 2.67 -8.19
CA HIS A 140 13.98 2.01 -8.28
C HIS A 140 14.76 2.11 -6.97
N PHE A 141 15.15 0.97 -6.40
CA PHE A 141 16.07 0.87 -5.24
C PHE A 141 15.64 1.70 -4.01
N ASN A 142 14.35 1.93 -3.83
CA ASN A 142 13.85 2.67 -2.67
C ASN A 142 13.68 1.74 -1.46
N TYR A 143 13.75 2.31 -0.26
CA TYR A 143 13.23 1.70 0.96
C TYR A 143 12.14 2.61 1.53
N VAL A 144 10.91 2.09 1.65
CA VAL A 144 9.73 2.80 2.15
C VAL A 144 9.17 2.04 3.34
N GLY A 145 9.51 2.50 4.54
CA GLY A 145 9.11 1.88 5.81
C GLY A 145 8.32 2.85 6.67
N ASP A 146 7.24 2.38 7.29
CA ASP A 146 6.49 3.16 8.29
C ASP A 146 6.08 4.54 7.74
N SER A 147 5.52 4.56 6.52
CA SER A 147 5.37 5.76 5.68
C SER A 147 4.05 5.82 4.90
N ILE A 148 3.68 7.04 4.48
CA ILE A 148 2.57 7.27 3.55
C ILE A 148 3.11 8.07 2.36
N LEU A 149 3.12 7.47 1.17
CA LEU A 149 3.44 8.20 -0.06
C LEU A 149 2.16 8.84 -0.62
N GLY A 150 2.23 10.15 -0.84
CA GLY A 150 1.14 10.95 -1.40
C GLY A 150 0.69 10.49 -2.79
N SER A 151 -0.56 10.76 -3.15
CA SER A 151 -1.09 10.40 -4.47
C SER A 151 -0.28 11.07 -5.59
N GLY A 152 0.17 10.27 -6.56
CA GLY A 152 0.98 10.71 -7.70
C GLY A 152 2.43 11.09 -7.38
N VAL A 153 2.91 10.89 -6.15
CA VAL A 153 4.32 11.11 -5.78
C VAL A 153 5.23 10.18 -6.60
N ASN A 154 6.43 10.65 -6.92
CA ASN A 154 7.49 9.85 -7.53
C ASN A 154 8.80 10.09 -6.78
N LEU A 155 9.37 9.03 -6.20
CA LEU A 155 10.62 9.06 -5.42
C LEU A 155 11.88 8.99 -6.28
#